data_AF-A0A9D9MAB2-F1
#
_entry.id   AF-A0A9D9MAB2-F1
#
_cell.length_a   1.000
_cell.length_b   1.000
_cell.length_c   1.000
_cell.angle_alpha   90.00
_cell.angle_beta   90.00
_cell.angle_gamma   90.00
#
_symmetry.space_group_name_H-M   'P 1'
#
loop_
_entity.id
_entity.type
_entity.pdbx_description
1 polymer ?
#
loop_
_entity_poly.entity_id
_entity_poly.type
_entity_poly.pdbx_seq_one_letter_code
_entity_poly.pdbx_strand_id
1 'polypeptide(L)'
;MKKTVLLGTICAVLLTACTTPGKRTAIGDGAGAAVGAGAGALISHATGGKAGTGALIGGLTGLAAGGALGNYYDKQAKELAAIADVVKTDNGLQVYLKNDILFALNSAALSTEAMQTLTDLNRVLKKYPKNRIVVQGFTDSTGTDEFNQTLSEQRAQAVYNYLLANGLKTLSITYVGYGKAYPVASNDTEEGRAKNRRVVLTITANEKDIK
;
A
#
# COMPACT_ATOMS: atom_id res chain seq x y z
N MET A 1 -27.85 -49.39 50.41
CA MET A 1 -28.81 -48.95 49.36
C MET A 1 -27.99 -48.47 48.17
N LYS A 2 -27.94 -49.26 47.08
CA LYS A 2 -28.31 -48.89 45.68
C LYS A 2 -27.61 -47.60 45.19
N LYS A 3 -26.71 -47.55 44.21
CA LYS A 3 -26.56 -48.33 42.96
C LYS A 3 -25.11 -48.29 42.41
N THR A 4 -24.67 -49.46 41.98
CA THR A 4 -23.78 -49.84 40.85
C THR A 4 -24.23 -49.14 39.52
N VAL A 5 -23.50 -48.93 38.40
CA VAL A 5 -22.51 -49.75 37.67
C VAL A 5 -22.12 -49.08 36.32
N LEU A 6 -20.98 -49.53 35.76
CA LEU A 6 -20.52 -49.62 34.34
C LEU A 6 -20.28 -48.35 33.50
N LEU A 7 -19.10 -48.15 32.89
CA LEU A 7 -18.38 -48.91 31.84
C LEU A 7 -18.88 -48.57 30.42
N GLY A 8 -17.95 -48.17 29.55
CA GLY A 8 -18.23 -47.92 28.15
C GLY A 8 -17.00 -47.53 27.33
N THR A 9 -15.96 -48.37 27.36
CA THR A 9 -14.94 -48.43 26.30
C THR A 9 -15.58 -49.09 25.09
N ILE A 10 -15.58 -48.51 23.88
CA ILE A 10 -15.61 -49.25 22.61
C ILE A 10 -15.38 -48.39 21.35
N CYS A 11 -14.54 -48.96 20.49
CA CYS A 11 -14.43 -48.92 19.02
C CYS A 11 -14.21 -47.62 18.22
N ALA A 12 -13.05 -47.65 17.56
CA ALA A 12 -12.76 -47.09 16.26
C ALA A 12 -13.79 -47.49 15.17
N VAL A 13 -14.07 -46.56 14.25
CA VAL A 13 -14.46 -46.86 12.87
C VAL A 13 -13.78 -45.86 11.94
N LEU A 14 -13.09 -46.43 10.95
CA LEU A 14 -12.41 -45.80 9.84
C LEU A 14 -13.42 -45.22 8.82
N LEU A 15 -13.02 -44.11 8.20
CA LEU A 15 -13.26 -43.69 6.81
C LEU A 15 -14.51 -44.24 6.11
N THR A 16 -15.50 -43.37 5.91
CA THR A 16 -16.25 -43.33 4.65
C THR A 16 -16.57 -41.88 4.29
N ALA A 17 -16.10 -41.48 3.12
CA ALA A 17 -16.42 -40.21 2.49
C ALA A 17 -17.89 -40.22 2.03
N CYS A 18 -18.65 -39.21 2.44
CA CYS A 18 -19.78 -38.73 1.65
C CYS A 18 -19.46 -37.31 1.21
N THR A 19 -19.13 -37.19 -0.07
CA THR A 19 -18.95 -35.93 -0.79
C THR A 19 -20.30 -35.23 -0.87
N THR A 20 -20.35 -33.95 -0.49
CA THR A 20 -21.47 -33.07 -0.86
C THR A 20 -20.90 -31.96 -1.74
N PRO A 21 -21.34 -31.81 -3.00
CA PRO A 21 -20.80 -30.83 -3.92
C PRO A 21 -21.41 -29.45 -3.61
N GLY A 22 -20.58 -28.50 -3.16
CA GLY A 22 -21.04 -27.11 -3.02
C GLY A 22 -20.22 -26.23 -2.10
N LYS A 23 -19.21 -25.57 -2.69
CA LYS A 23 -18.62 -24.29 -2.27
C LYS A 23 -17.95 -24.21 -0.88
N ARG A 24 -16.69 -24.65 -0.90
CA ARG A 24 -15.50 -24.15 -0.18
C ARG A 24 -15.68 -22.91 0.73
N THR A 25 -15.72 -23.17 2.04
CA THR A 25 -15.03 -22.35 3.05
C THR A 25 -14.32 -23.30 3.99
N ALA A 26 -13.06 -23.59 3.66
CA ALA A 26 -12.06 -24.23 4.51
C ALA A 26 -10.77 -23.42 4.25
N ILE A 27 -10.07 -22.80 5.19
CA ILE A 27 -9.86 -23.11 6.62
C ILE A 27 -9.87 -24.62 6.87
N GLY A 28 -8.79 -25.24 6.42
CA GLY A 28 -8.24 -26.54 6.84
C GLY A 28 -6.77 -26.49 6.42
N ASP A 29 -5.78 -26.98 7.16
CA ASP A 29 -5.74 -27.83 8.34
C ASP A 29 -4.42 -27.53 9.08
N GLY A 30 -4.48 -27.61 10.41
CA GLY A 30 -3.40 -27.94 11.34
C GLY A 30 -1.96 -27.48 11.07
N ALA A 31 -1.55 -26.38 11.71
CA ALA A 31 -0.34 -26.29 12.55
C ALA A 31 -0.29 -24.89 13.19
N GLY A 32 0.05 -24.83 14.48
CA GLY A 32 -0.12 -23.67 15.36
C GLY A 32 0.26 -22.30 14.81
N ALA A 33 -0.66 -21.35 14.97
CA ALA A 33 -0.36 -19.92 15.03
C ALA A 33 -1.02 -19.34 16.28
N ALA A 34 -0.47 -19.69 17.44
CA ALA A 34 -0.74 -19.00 18.70
C ALA A 34 0.39 -18.00 18.96
N VAL A 35 0.50 -16.93 18.15
CA VAL A 35 1.32 -15.75 18.49
C VAL A 35 0.75 -14.50 17.81
N GLY A 36 0.31 -13.52 18.61
CA GLY A 36 0.32 -12.10 18.25
C GLY A 36 -0.87 -11.56 17.45
N ALA A 37 -1.95 -11.18 18.14
CA ALA A 37 -2.88 -10.16 17.64
C ALA A 37 -2.15 -8.80 17.65
N GLY A 38 -1.35 -8.55 16.62
CA GLY A 38 -0.58 -7.32 16.45
C GLY A 38 -0.11 -7.22 15.01
N ALA A 39 -0.69 -6.27 14.28
CA ALA A 39 -0.35 -5.86 12.91
C ALA A 39 -0.60 -6.88 11.78
N GLY A 40 -1.64 -6.61 10.98
CA GLY A 40 -1.60 -6.80 9.53
C GLY A 40 -2.01 -8.17 8.98
N ALA A 41 -3.31 -8.50 9.06
CA ALA A 41 -3.91 -9.48 8.14
C ALA A 41 -4.79 -8.74 7.14
N LEU A 42 -4.31 -8.55 5.91
CA LEU A 42 -5.11 -8.00 4.80
C LEU A 42 -5.36 -9.11 3.77
N ILE A 43 -6.42 -9.86 4.00
CA ILE A 43 -7.10 -10.66 2.98
C ILE A 43 -8.36 -9.89 2.61
N SER A 44 -8.52 -9.51 1.35
CA SER A 44 -9.82 -9.14 0.78
C SER A 44 -9.94 -9.80 -0.58
N HIS A 45 -10.47 -11.02 -0.56
CA HIS A 45 -10.90 -11.73 -1.74
C HIS A 45 -12.27 -11.20 -2.19
N ALA A 46 -12.34 -10.93 -3.48
CA ALA A 46 -13.48 -11.19 -4.35
C ALA A 46 -14.77 -10.35 -4.18
N THR A 47 -15.03 -9.58 -5.23
CA THR A 47 -16.34 -9.45 -5.90
C THR A 47 -17.54 -8.96 -5.09
N GLY A 48 -17.91 -7.71 -5.38
CA GLY A 48 -19.30 -7.29 -5.48
C GLY A 48 -19.95 -6.77 -4.19
N GLY A 49 -19.99 -5.43 -4.05
CA GLY A 49 -20.93 -4.76 -3.15
C GLY A 49 -20.28 -3.85 -2.10
N LYS A 50 -20.53 -2.55 -2.27
CA LYS A 50 -20.36 -1.43 -1.31
C LYS A 50 -18.95 -1.20 -0.75
N ALA A 51 -18.30 -0.18 -1.33
CA ALA A 51 -17.07 0.44 -0.86
C ALA A 51 -17.22 0.98 0.58
N GLY A 52 -16.59 0.29 1.52
CA GLY A 52 -16.34 0.76 2.88
C GLY A 52 -14.85 1.00 3.05
N THR A 53 -14.49 2.28 3.00
CA THR A 53 -13.27 2.95 3.47
C THR A 53 -12.30 2.12 4.33
N GLY A 54 -11.06 2.03 3.86
CA GLY A 54 -9.87 2.01 4.71
C GLY A 54 -9.31 0.63 5.06
N ALA A 55 -8.30 0.19 4.29
CA ALA A 55 -7.09 -0.45 4.80
C ALA A 55 -6.19 -0.91 3.63
N LEU A 56 -5.08 -0.20 3.39
CA LEU A 56 -3.87 -0.82 2.80
C LEU A 56 -2.64 0.06 3.08
N ILE A 57 -2.22 0.14 4.34
CA ILE A 57 -0.85 0.52 4.67
C ILE A 57 -0.19 -0.76 5.19
N GLY A 58 0.57 -1.41 4.31
CA GLY A 58 1.40 -2.58 4.62
C GLY A 58 0.78 -3.90 4.16
N GLY A 59 1.23 -4.40 3.00
CA GLY A 59 0.86 -5.71 2.48
C GLY A 59 0.52 -5.65 0.99
N LEU A 60 1.43 -6.17 0.15
CA LEU A 60 1.45 -6.15 -1.32
C LEU A 60 0.25 -6.82 -2.04
N THR A 61 -0.91 -7.00 -1.41
CA THR A 61 -2.02 -7.78 -1.98
C THR A 61 -3.36 -7.07 -1.81
N GLY A 62 -3.75 -6.31 -2.84
CA GLY A 62 -5.07 -5.71 -2.95
C GLY A 62 -5.50 -5.61 -4.41
N LEU A 63 -6.18 -6.66 -4.88
CA LEU A 63 -6.92 -6.80 -6.15
C LEU A 63 -6.12 -6.77 -7.46
N ALA A 64 -6.30 -7.84 -8.23
CA ALA A 64 -5.72 -8.05 -9.54
C ALA A 64 -6.11 -6.93 -10.50
N ALA A 65 -5.13 -6.21 -11.06
CA ALA A 65 -5.33 -5.45 -12.29
C ALA A 65 -5.60 -6.45 -13.43
N GLY A 66 -6.87 -6.82 -13.60
CA GLY A 66 -7.37 -7.60 -14.73
C GLY A 66 -7.45 -6.71 -15.96
N GLY A 67 -6.39 -6.69 -16.77
CA GLY A 67 -6.31 -5.93 -18.02
C GLY A 67 -4.93 -6.09 -18.67
N ALA A 68 -4.75 -5.59 -19.90
CA ALA A 68 -3.49 -5.71 -20.65
C ALA A 68 -2.26 -5.08 -19.95
N LEU A 69 -2.48 -4.31 -18.89
CA LEU A 69 -1.44 -3.64 -18.09
C LEU A 69 -0.97 -4.42 -16.86
N GLY A 70 -1.59 -5.57 -16.53
CA GLY A 70 -1.29 -6.32 -15.30
C GLY A 70 0.20 -6.65 -15.16
N ASN A 71 0.78 -7.29 -16.19
CA ASN A 71 2.20 -7.66 -16.21
C ASN A 71 3.16 -6.47 -16.13
N TYR A 72 2.75 -5.30 -16.64
CA TYR A 72 3.55 -4.08 -16.61
C TYR A 72 3.65 -3.55 -15.18
N TYR A 73 2.49 -3.41 -14.52
CA TYR A 73 2.44 -2.95 -13.13
C TYR A 73 3.00 -3.97 -12.15
N ASP A 74 2.88 -5.27 -12.39
CA ASP A 74 3.41 -6.29 -11.47
C ASP A 74 4.94 -6.29 -11.43
N LYS A 75 5.59 -6.19 -12.60
CA LYS A 75 7.06 -6.07 -12.68
C LYS A 75 7.53 -4.77 -12.03
N GLN A 76 6.86 -3.67 -12.34
CA GLN A 76 7.20 -2.37 -11.79
C GLN A 76 7.01 -2.34 -10.27
N ALA A 77 5.89 -2.86 -9.76
CA ALA A 77 5.61 -2.93 -8.33
C ALA A 77 6.66 -3.76 -7.60
N LYS A 78 7.10 -4.89 -8.17
CA LYS A 78 8.16 -5.72 -7.58
C LYS A 78 9.49 -4.97 -7.46
N GLU A 79 9.87 -4.20 -8.48
CA GLU A 79 11.10 -3.41 -8.45
C GLU A 79 11.00 -2.22 -7.49
N LEU A 80 9.86 -1.53 -7.45
CA LEU A 80 9.63 -0.39 -6.56
C LEU A 80 9.48 -0.82 -5.09
N ALA A 81 8.90 -1.98 -4.82
CA ALA A 81 8.70 -2.52 -3.48
C ALA A 81 10.02 -2.88 -2.77
N ALA A 82 11.11 -3.03 -3.52
CA ALA A 82 12.45 -3.18 -2.95
C ALA A 82 13.01 -1.86 -2.38
N ILE A 83 12.40 -0.71 -2.72
CA ILE A 83 12.90 0.63 -2.38
C ILE A 83 11.96 1.35 -1.42
N ALA A 84 10.65 1.20 -1.62
CA ALA A 84 9.62 1.92 -0.86
C ALA A 84 8.34 1.09 -0.70
N ASP A 85 7.43 1.58 0.13
CA ASP A 85 6.13 0.94 0.35
C ASP A 85 5.24 1.13 -0.89
N VAL A 86 4.90 0.04 -1.59
CA VAL A 86 4.11 0.09 -2.83
C VAL A 86 2.74 -0.56 -2.62
N VAL A 87 1.70 0.14 -3.05
CA VAL A 87 0.32 -0.31 -3.07
C VAL A 87 -0.17 -0.36 -4.51
N LYS A 88 -0.71 -1.50 -4.93
CA LYS A 88 -1.40 -1.63 -6.21
C LYS A 88 -2.83 -1.11 -6.06
N THR A 89 -3.29 -0.37 -7.06
CA THR A 89 -4.64 0.19 -7.14
C THR A 89 -5.29 -0.25 -8.45
N ASP A 90 -6.60 -0.05 -8.59
CA ASP A 90 -7.35 -0.44 -9.80
C ASP A 90 -6.76 0.18 -11.08
N ASN A 91 -6.21 1.39 -10.97
CA ASN A 91 -5.75 2.18 -12.12
C ASN A 91 -4.22 2.35 -12.20
N GLY A 92 -3.46 1.69 -11.34
CA GLY A 92 -1.99 1.81 -11.33
C GLY A 92 -1.34 1.51 -9.99
N LEU A 93 -0.24 2.19 -9.69
CA LEU A 93 0.57 1.99 -8.48
C LEU A 93 0.63 3.27 -7.64
N GLN A 94 0.66 3.11 -6.33
CA GLN A 94 0.98 4.17 -5.38
C GLN A 94 2.24 3.80 -4.62
N VAL A 95 3.24 4.67 -4.67
CA VAL A 95 4.48 4.52 -3.90
C VAL A 95 4.46 5.51 -2.74
N TYR A 96 4.50 5.00 -1.53
CA TYR A 96 4.46 5.76 -0.30
C TYR A 96 5.88 6.03 0.19
N LEU A 97 6.21 7.31 0.36
CA LEU A 97 7.47 7.77 0.90
C LEU A 97 7.21 8.46 2.23
N LYS A 98 7.84 7.96 3.30
CA LYS A 98 7.71 8.52 4.65
C LYS A 98 8.37 9.88 4.71
N ASN A 99 7.63 10.89 5.16
CA ASN A 99 8.13 12.26 5.18
C ASN A 99 9.37 12.45 6.07
N ASP A 100 9.46 11.72 7.18
CA ASP A 100 10.56 11.86 8.14
C ASP A 100 11.91 11.36 7.57
N ILE A 101 11.87 10.54 6.51
CA ILE A 101 13.07 10.16 5.74
C ILE A 101 13.36 11.23 4.68
N LEU A 102 12.30 11.80 4.09
CA LEU A 102 12.43 12.73 2.98
C LEU A 102 12.89 14.13 3.39
N PHE A 103 12.37 14.65 4.51
CA PHE A 103 12.49 16.05 4.90
C PHE A 103 12.67 16.20 6.40
N ALA A 104 13.40 17.24 6.80
CA ALA A 104 13.39 17.71 8.18
C ALA A 104 12.02 18.31 8.56
N LEU A 105 11.79 18.45 9.87
CA LEU A 105 10.57 19.08 10.42
C LEU A 105 10.38 20.48 9.81
N ASN A 106 9.15 20.78 9.36
CA ASN A 106 8.77 22.04 8.71
C ASN A 106 9.63 22.46 7.50
N SER A 107 10.35 21.52 6.90
CA SER A 107 11.20 21.77 5.74
C SER A 107 10.67 21.05 4.49
N ALA A 108 11.00 21.63 3.34
CA ALA A 108 10.87 21.02 2.01
C ALA A 108 12.24 20.70 1.37
N ALA A 109 13.35 20.88 2.11
CA ALA A 109 14.66 20.47 1.67
C ALA A 109 14.82 18.95 1.80
N LEU A 110 15.16 18.30 0.69
CA LEU A 110 15.41 16.86 0.66
C LEU A 110 16.66 16.51 1.46
N SER A 111 16.58 15.47 2.29
CA SER A 111 17.75 14.89 2.96
C SER A 111 18.65 14.13 1.97
N THR A 112 19.88 13.83 2.37
CA THR A 112 20.80 13.02 1.54
C THR A 112 20.23 11.62 1.30
N GLU A 113 19.62 11.02 2.33
CA GLU A 113 18.97 9.72 2.29
C GLU A 113 17.74 9.75 1.35
N ALA A 114 16.99 10.85 1.35
CA ALA A 114 15.90 11.09 0.41
C ALA A 114 16.40 11.11 -1.03
N MET A 115 17.49 11.84 -1.29
CA MET A 115 18.09 11.92 -2.63
C MET A 115 18.54 10.55 -3.13
N GLN A 116 19.15 9.72 -2.27
CA GLN A 116 19.51 8.34 -2.61
C GLN A 116 18.27 7.49 -2.94
N THR A 117 17.25 7.52 -2.08
CA THR A 117 15.99 6.79 -2.29
C THR A 117 15.32 7.20 -3.60
N LEU A 118 15.24 8.51 -3.87
CA LEU A 118 14.65 9.05 -5.09
C LEU A 118 15.49 8.70 -6.33
N THR A 119 16.82 8.61 -6.21
CA THR A 119 17.70 8.14 -7.29
C THR A 119 17.39 6.70 -7.67
N ASP A 120 17.22 5.84 -6.67
CA ASP A 120 16.88 4.43 -6.89
C ASP A 120 15.49 4.26 -7.49
N LEU A 121 14.50 5.01 -6.98
CA LEU A 121 13.16 5.06 -7.57
C LEU A 121 13.23 5.51 -9.03
N ASN A 122 13.96 6.58 -9.30
CA ASN A 122 14.09 7.11 -10.65
C ASN A 122 14.72 6.11 -11.63
N ARG A 123 15.68 5.28 -11.18
CA ARG A 123 16.25 4.20 -11.99
C ARG A 123 15.18 3.21 -12.43
N VAL A 124 14.25 2.86 -11.54
CA VAL A 124 13.12 1.98 -11.86
C VAL A 124 12.14 2.71 -12.78
N LEU A 125 11.70 3.92 -12.42
CA LEU A 125 10.72 4.71 -13.19
C LEU A 125 11.13 4.90 -14.66
N LYS A 126 12.44 5.09 -14.93
CA LYS A 126 12.97 5.24 -16.29
C LYS A 126 12.87 3.98 -17.16
N LYS A 127 12.83 2.79 -16.57
CA LYS A 127 12.57 1.52 -17.30
C LYS A 127 11.13 1.43 -17.82
N TYR A 128 10.24 2.24 -17.26
CA TYR A 128 8.81 2.25 -17.52
C TYR A 128 8.40 3.61 -18.12
N PRO A 129 8.83 3.95 -19.37
CA PRO A 129 8.68 5.30 -19.93
C PRO A 129 7.23 5.68 -20.30
N LYS A 130 6.30 4.72 -20.24
CA LYS A 130 4.88 4.90 -20.54
C LYS A 130 4.09 5.37 -19.30
N ASN A 131 4.79 5.59 -18.20
CA ASN A 131 4.23 6.09 -16.95
C ASN A 131 3.81 7.55 -17.04
N ARG A 132 2.72 7.84 -16.35
CA ARG A 132 2.26 9.16 -15.94
C ARG A 132 2.26 9.19 -14.42
N ILE A 133 3.00 10.13 -13.85
CA ILE A 133 3.31 10.19 -12.43
C ILE A 133 2.72 11.48 -11.86
N VAL A 134 2.07 11.36 -10.71
CA VAL A 134 1.62 12.50 -9.91
C VAL A 134 2.28 12.39 -8.54
N VAL A 135 3.11 13.38 -8.21
CA VAL A 135 3.72 13.49 -6.88
C VAL A 135 2.75 14.25 -5.97
N GLN A 136 2.32 13.62 -4.90
CA GLN A 136 1.29 14.13 -4.01
C GLN A 136 1.87 14.36 -2.62
N GLY A 137 1.86 15.61 -2.14
CA GLY A 137 2.32 15.97 -0.81
C GLY A 137 1.16 16.02 0.20
N PHE A 138 1.37 15.47 1.39
CA PHE A 138 0.41 15.50 2.50
C PHE A 138 1.10 15.90 3.81
N THR A 139 0.38 16.59 4.67
CA THR A 139 0.79 16.94 6.04
C THR A 139 -0.10 16.24 7.07
N ASP A 140 0.25 16.35 8.34
CA ASP A 140 -0.68 16.08 9.42
C ASP A 140 -1.60 17.30 9.67
N SER A 141 -2.44 17.21 10.70
CA SER A 141 -3.38 18.29 11.04
C SER A 141 -2.80 19.41 11.90
N THR A 142 -1.49 19.44 12.13
CA THR A 142 -0.84 20.45 12.99
C THR A 142 -0.58 21.72 12.18
N GLY A 143 -0.89 22.89 12.74
CA GLY A 143 -0.74 24.17 12.05
C GLY A 143 -1.96 24.60 11.23
N THR A 144 -1.86 25.73 10.55
CA THR A 144 -2.97 26.30 9.76
C THR A 144 -3.13 25.60 8.42
N ASP A 145 -4.29 25.77 7.80
CA ASP A 145 -4.62 25.11 6.53
C ASP A 145 -3.76 25.67 5.40
N GLU A 146 -3.55 26.98 5.39
CA GLU A 146 -2.70 27.67 4.43
C GLU A 146 -1.24 27.21 4.56
N PHE A 147 -0.72 27.12 5.78
CA PHE A 147 0.65 26.67 6.03
C PHE A 147 0.85 25.23 5.54
N ASN A 148 -0.08 24.34 5.90
CA ASN A 148 -0.03 22.93 5.50
C ASN A 148 -0.16 22.77 3.99
N GLN A 149 -1.04 23.55 3.36
CA GLN A 149 -1.20 23.55 1.91
C GLN A 149 0.13 23.94 1.23
N THR A 150 0.72 25.08 1.60
CA THR A 150 2.00 25.53 1.05
C THR A 150 3.12 24.52 1.30
N LEU A 151 3.24 23.99 2.52
CA LEU A 151 4.30 23.03 2.87
C LEU A 151 4.16 21.74 2.06
N SER A 152 2.95 21.22 1.92
CA SER A 152 2.69 20.01 1.14
C SER A 152 3.04 20.18 -0.34
N GLU A 153 2.74 21.35 -0.91
CA GLU A 153 3.04 21.69 -2.30
C GLU A 153 4.55 21.83 -2.52
N GLN A 154 5.24 22.55 -1.64
CA GLN A 154 6.70 22.70 -1.70
C GLN A 154 7.41 21.35 -1.61
N ARG A 155 6.95 20.44 -0.76
CA ARG A 155 7.51 19.08 -0.63
C ARG A 155 7.26 18.25 -1.90
N ALA A 156 6.05 18.29 -2.44
CA ALA A 156 5.73 17.60 -3.69
C ALA A 156 6.58 18.15 -4.85
N GLN A 157 6.75 19.48 -4.90
CA GLN A 157 7.57 20.17 -5.89
C GLN A 157 9.06 19.81 -5.76
N ALA A 158 9.59 19.70 -4.54
CA ALA A 158 10.98 19.32 -4.31
C ALA A 158 11.28 17.91 -4.85
N VAL A 159 10.41 16.94 -4.57
CA VAL A 159 10.51 15.57 -5.12
C VAL A 159 10.38 15.58 -6.64
N TYR A 160 9.41 16.32 -7.18
CA TYR A 160 9.23 16.50 -8.61
C TYR A 160 10.49 17.04 -9.30
N ASN A 161 11.06 18.13 -8.78
CA ASN A 161 12.26 18.77 -9.31
C ASN A 161 13.44 17.80 -9.29
N TYR A 162 13.59 17.04 -8.20
CA TYR A 162 14.65 16.06 -8.09
C TYR A 162 14.52 14.94 -9.13
N LEU A 163 13.32 14.39 -9.31
CA LEU A 163 13.08 13.33 -10.30
C LEU A 163 13.28 13.81 -11.74
N LEU A 164 12.89 15.06 -12.04
CA LEU A 164 13.17 15.68 -13.35
C LEU A 164 14.68 15.87 -13.58
N ALA A 165 15.39 16.42 -12.61
CA ALA A 165 16.84 16.64 -12.72
C ALA A 165 17.60 15.34 -12.97
N ASN A 166 17.06 14.20 -12.51
CA ASN A 166 17.63 12.88 -12.71
C ASN A 166 17.09 12.15 -13.97
N GLY A 167 16.36 12.86 -14.83
CA GLY A 167 16.05 12.43 -16.20
C GLY A 167 14.69 11.77 -16.41
N LEU A 168 13.70 12.03 -15.55
CA LEU A 168 12.30 11.88 -15.97
C LEU A 168 11.91 12.99 -16.95
N LYS A 169 11.01 12.66 -17.89
CA LYS A 169 10.48 13.63 -18.85
C LYS A 169 9.37 14.46 -18.22
N THR A 170 9.37 15.76 -18.47
CA THR A 170 8.35 16.71 -17.94
C THR A 170 6.92 16.29 -18.26
N LEU A 171 6.66 15.73 -19.45
CA LEU A 171 5.32 15.28 -19.85
C LEU A 171 4.81 14.05 -19.08
N SER A 172 5.70 13.34 -18.37
CA SER A 172 5.40 12.11 -17.66
C SER A 172 5.18 12.33 -16.16
N ILE A 173 5.36 13.54 -15.63
CA ILE A 173 5.30 13.82 -14.20
C ILE A 173 4.64 15.17 -13.91
N THR A 174 3.84 15.22 -12.84
CA THR A 174 3.22 16.44 -12.29
C THR A 174 3.29 16.38 -10.77
N TYR A 175 2.96 17.47 -10.08
CA TYR A 175 2.91 17.51 -8.61
C TYR A 175 1.68 18.25 -8.10
N VAL A 176 1.25 17.93 -6.88
CA VAL A 176 0.14 18.57 -6.18
C VAL A 176 0.36 18.49 -4.66
N GLY A 177 0.07 19.57 -3.95
CA GLY A 177 -0.05 19.56 -2.49
C GLY A 177 -1.51 19.41 -2.07
N TYR A 178 -1.80 18.54 -1.11
CA TYR A 178 -3.15 18.36 -0.54
C TYR A 178 -3.30 18.92 0.88
N GLY A 179 -2.25 19.50 1.44
CA GLY A 179 -2.20 19.91 2.84
C GLY A 179 -2.56 18.74 3.76
N LYS A 180 -3.45 19.02 4.73
CA LYS A 180 -3.94 18.04 5.72
C LYS A 180 -5.09 17.17 5.21
N ALA A 181 -5.52 17.32 3.96
CA ALA A 181 -6.64 16.56 3.41
C ALA A 181 -6.27 15.06 3.24
N TYR A 182 -7.29 14.21 3.21
CA TYR A 182 -7.14 12.75 3.01
C TYR A 182 -6.18 12.08 4.02
N PRO A 183 -6.45 12.19 5.35
CA PRO A 183 -5.68 11.47 6.35
C PRO A 183 -5.84 9.96 6.17
N VAL A 184 -4.73 9.23 6.34
CA VAL A 184 -4.69 7.75 6.26
C VAL A 184 -4.63 7.09 7.64
N ALA A 185 -4.42 7.90 8.68
CA ALA A 185 -4.47 7.49 10.08
C ALA A 185 -5.05 8.64 10.94
N SER A 186 -5.42 8.33 12.19
CA SER A 186 -5.89 9.35 13.15
C SER A 186 -4.82 10.43 13.36
N ASN A 187 -5.22 11.69 13.44
CA ASN A 187 -4.30 12.79 13.79
C ASN A 187 -4.16 13.00 15.30
N ASP A 188 -4.88 12.22 16.11
CA ASP A 188 -4.90 12.36 17.57
C ASP A 188 -3.65 11.73 18.21
N THR A 189 -2.98 10.82 17.49
CA THR A 189 -1.76 10.12 17.93
C THR A 189 -0.55 10.57 17.14
N GLU A 190 0.65 10.54 17.74
CA GLU A 190 1.87 10.91 17.02
C GLU A 190 2.17 9.90 15.90
N GLU A 191 1.92 8.61 16.15
CA GLU A 191 2.09 7.56 15.16
C GLU A 191 1.18 7.75 13.95
N GLY A 192 -0.05 8.20 14.18
CA GLY A 192 -1.00 8.49 13.11
C GLY A 192 -0.65 9.77 12.34
N ARG A 193 -0.22 10.83 13.03
CA ARG A 193 0.33 12.03 12.37
C ARG A 193 1.55 11.71 11.51
N ALA A 194 2.48 10.90 12.02
CA ALA A 194 3.65 10.45 11.26
C ALA A 194 3.28 9.72 9.96
N LYS A 195 2.20 8.92 9.97
CA LYS A 195 1.68 8.27 8.74
C LYS A 195 1.03 9.27 7.79
N ASN A 196 0.41 10.33 8.31
CA ASN A 196 -0.22 11.36 7.49
C ASN A 196 0.80 12.26 6.80
N ARG A 197 1.93 12.56 7.45
CA ARG A 197 3.10 13.22 6.85
C ARG A 197 3.74 12.28 5.83
N ARG A 198 3.37 12.40 4.56
CA ARG A 198 3.85 11.51 3.50
C ARG A 198 3.90 12.21 2.15
N VAL A 199 4.72 11.66 1.26
CA VAL A 199 4.64 11.93 -0.18
C VAL A 199 4.25 10.64 -0.88
N VAL A 200 3.26 10.71 -1.79
CA VAL A 200 2.80 9.57 -2.56
C VAL A 200 3.06 9.82 -4.04
N LEU A 201 3.72 8.89 -4.72
CA LEU A 201 3.81 8.90 -6.18
C LEU A 201 2.70 8.00 -6.71
N THR A 202 1.69 8.61 -7.32
CA THR A 202 0.66 7.88 -8.06
C THR A 202 1.14 7.69 -9.49
N ILE A 203 1.29 6.43 -9.89
CA ILE A 203 1.81 6.02 -11.19
C ILE A 203 0.68 5.36 -11.96
N THR A 204 0.33 5.94 -13.10
CA THR A 204 -0.68 5.43 -14.04
C THR A 204 -0.06 5.30 -15.42
N ALA A 205 -0.72 4.60 -16.34
CA ALA A 205 -0.27 4.42 -17.71
C ALA A 205 -1.50 4.14 -18.58
N ASN A 206 -1.48 4.60 -19.83
CA ASN A 206 -2.59 4.33 -20.74
C ASN A 206 -2.38 2.98 -21.43
N GLU A 207 -3.46 2.21 -21.59
CA GLU A 207 -3.41 0.92 -22.28
C GLU A 207 -2.95 1.04 -23.74
N LYS A 208 -3.34 2.14 -24.41
CA LYS A 208 -2.96 2.44 -25.80
C LYS A 208 -1.47 2.67 -25.96
N ASP A 209 -0.82 3.21 -24.93
CA ASP A 209 0.61 3.51 -24.99
C ASP A 209 1.44 2.24 -24.81
N ILE A 210 0.91 1.20 -24.14
CA ILE A 210 1.64 -0.03 -23.74
C ILE A 210 1.68 -1.11 -24.82
N LYS A 211 0.74 -1.12 -25.77
CA LYS A 211 0.74 -1.99 -26.95
C LYS A 211 1.85 -1.65 -27.95
#